data_AF-A0A7S9D0T1-F1
#
_entry.id   AF-A0A7S9D0T1-F1
#
_cell.length_a   1.000
_cell.length_b   1.000
_cell.length_c   1.000
_cell.angle_alpha   90.00
_cell.angle_beta   90.00
_cell.angle_gamma   90.00
#
_symmetry.space_group_name_H-M   'P 1'
#
loop_
_entity.id
_entity.type
_entity.pdbx_description
1 polymer ?
#
loop_
_entity_poly.entity_id
_entity_poly.type
_entity_poly.pdbx_seq_one_letter_code
_entity_poly.pdbx_strand_id
1 'polypeptide(L)'
;MSRVSIKTRDDLPEALRPLWDKMTTYGAFENQAGVMAHRLPIFKHMWSLLVDLASEGLVSKRHLELALVTVSLLNKCDYCVSHHAPKLAVQGVSEEGAARLVDYKDHPELDERDKLVVEYSIAVTNNWNKTRDEIFARLRAHFSEAEIVELTWRIALCGAFNRFNDILQLEVEQGVPHSEAAE
;
A
#
# COMPACT_ATOMS: atom_id res chain seq x y z
N MET A 1 -20.51 -6.38 5.88
CA MET A 1 -21.05 -5.50 4.84
C MET A 1 -20.50 -4.10 5.02
N SER A 2 -20.05 -3.48 3.94
CA SER A 2 -19.50 -2.11 3.96
C SER A 2 -20.52 -1.07 4.37
N ARG A 3 -20.05 -0.01 5.04
CA ARG A 3 -20.88 1.08 5.59
C ARG A 3 -21.39 2.05 4.53
N VAL A 4 -20.81 2.02 3.34
CA VAL A 4 -21.23 2.79 2.16
C VAL A 4 -21.40 1.81 1.00
N SER A 5 -22.40 2.04 0.15
CA SER A 5 -22.60 1.20 -1.03
C SER A 5 -21.38 1.26 -1.97
N ILE A 6 -21.14 0.19 -2.70
CA ILE A 6 -19.99 0.09 -3.62
C ILE A 6 -20.51 0.36 -5.03
N LYS A 7 -20.00 1.43 -5.67
CA LYS A 7 -20.26 1.67 -7.09
C LYS A 7 -19.40 0.76 -7.95
N THR A 8 -19.92 0.44 -9.13
CA THR A 8 -19.22 -0.30 -10.17
C THR A 8 -18.74 0.65 -11.26
N ARG A 9 -17.93 0.13 -12.19
CA ARG A 9 -17.50 0.83 -13.41
C ARG A 9 -18.65 1.54 -14.14
N ASP A 10 -19.81 0.90 -14.23
CA ASP A 10 -20.91 1.41 -15.05
C ASP A 10 -21.64 2.60 -14.40
N ASP A 11 -21.51 2.76 -13.08
CA ASP A 11 -22.00 3.91 -12.32
C ASP A 11 -21.15 5.18 -12.54
N LEU A 12 -19.96 5.06 -13.14
CA LEU A 12 -19.07 6.19 -13.40
C LEU A 12 -19.41 6.90 -14.71
N PRO A 13 -19.18 8.23 -14.79
CA PRO A 13 -19.19 8.94 -16.07
C PRO A 13 -18.26 8.27 -17.09
N GLU A 14 -18.67 8.25 -18.35
CA GLU A 14 -17.94 7.58 -19.44
C GLU A 14 -16.46 7.99 -19.49
N ALA A 15 -16.18 9.28 -19.28
CA ALA A 15 -14.82 9.83 -19.26
C ALA A 15 -13.90 9.26 -18.16
N LEU A 16 -14.45 8.64 -17.11
CA LEU A 16 -13.68 8.04 -16.01
C LEU A 16 -13.60 6.51 -16.09
N ARG A 17 -14.36 5.86 -16.97
CA ARG A 17 -14.31 4.40 -17.15
C ARG A 17 -12.93 3.90 -17.62
N PRO A 18 -12.19 4.60 -18.49
CA PRO A 18 -10.82 4.21 -18.83
C PRO A 18 -9.86 4.21 -17.63
N LEU A 19 -10.06 5.11 -16.66
CA LEU A 19 -9.26 5.11 -15.43
C LEU A 19 -9.58 3.90 -14.57
N TRP A 20 -10.87 3.54 -14.45
CA TRP A 20 -11.29 2.29 -13.80
C TRP A 20 -10.62 1.08 -14.48
N ASP A 21 -10.65 1.01 -15.80
CA ASP A 21 -10.03 -0.09 -16.55
C ASP A 21 -8.51 -0.16 -16.37
N LYS A 22 -7.82 0.99 -16.26
CA LYS A 22 -6.38 1.02 -15.95
C LYS A 22 -6.11 0.56 -14.52
N MET A 23 -6.98 0.92 -13.57
CA MET A 23 -6.80 0.57 -12.15
C MET A 23 -6.86 -0.95 -11.90
N THR A 24 -7.68 -1.70 -12.65
CA THR A 24 -7.80 -3.15 -12.46
C THR A 24 -6.51 -3.90 -12.86
N THR A 25 -5.65 -3.28 -13.68
CA THR A 25 -4.30 -3.79 -13.98
C THR A 25 -3.30 -3.58 -12.84
N TYR A 26 -3.58 -2.65 -11.92
CA TYR A 26 -2.76 -2.40 -10.73
C TYR A 26 -3.06 -3.43 -9.62
N GLY A 27 -4.30 -3.90 -9.54
CA GLY A 27 -4.76 -4.96 -8.65
C GLY A 27 -6.26 -4.93 -8.45
N ALA A 28 -6.79 -5.97 -7.81
CA ALA A 28 -8.20 -6.04 -7.42
C ALA A 28 -8.42 -5.06 -6.24
N PHE A 29 -8.98 -3.89 -6.50
CA PHE A 29 -9.30 -2.87 -5.49
C PHE A 29 -10.65 -2.20 -5.82
N GLU A 30 -11.51 -2.92 -6.52
CA GLU A 30 -12.79 -2.46 -7.02
C GLU A 30 -13.71 -1.98 -5.89
N ASN A 31 -13.65 -2.59 -4.69
CA ASN A 31 -14.46 -2.16 -3.56
C ASN A 31 -14.02 -0.79 -3.04
N GLN A 32 -12.71 -0.59 -2.87
CA GLN A 32 -12.15 0.71 -2.49
C GLN A 32 -12.45 1.78 -3.55
N ALA A 33 -12.22 1.45 -4.82
CA ALA A 33 -12.49 2.34 -5.94
C ALA A 33 -13.97 2.72 -6.05
N GLY A 34 -14.86 1.75 -5.90
CA GLY A 34 -16.30 1.94 -5.92
C GLY A 34 -16.80 2.87 -4.82
N VAL A 35 -16.22 2.76 -3.63
CA VAL A 35 -16.55 3.64 -2.50
C VAL A 35 -16.01 5.05 -2.75
N MET A 36 -14.77 5.19 -3.25
CA MET A 36 -14.23 6.49 -3.65
C MET A 36 -15.05 7.15 -4.77
N ALA A 37 -15.69 6.38 -5.65
CA ALA A 37 -16.52 6.87 -6.75
C ALA A 37 -17.84 7.54 -6.30
N HIS A 38 -18.20 7.47 -5.02
CA HIS A 38 -19.19 8.39 -4.45
C HIS A 38 -18.73 9.85 -4.48
N ARG A 39 -17.41 10.09 -4.49
CA ARG A 39 -16.81 11.42 -4.66
C ARG A 39 -15.76 11.41 -5.77
N LEU A 40 -16.19 11.71 -6.99
CA LEU A 40 -15.37 11.59 -8.21
C LEU A 40 -13.98 12.26 -8.15
N PRO A 41 -13.76 13.43 -7.51
CA PRO A 41 -12.41 13.96 -7.35
C PRO A 41 -11.48 13.06 -6.55
N ILE A 42 -11.99 12.38 -5.51
CA ILE A 42 -11.20 11.40 -4.75
C ILE A 42 -10.83 10.23 -5.67
N PHE A 43 -11.83 9.58 -6.30
CA PHE A 43 -11.59 8.49 -7.23
C PHE A 43 -10.57 8.87 -8.32
N LYS A 44 -10.82 9.97 -9.04
CA LYS A 44 -9.99 10.42 -10.17
C LYS A 44 -8.56 10.67 -9.73
N HIS A 45 -8.34 11.50 -8.72
CA HIS A 45 -6.99 11.93 -8.37
C HIS A 45 -6.18 10.85 -7.66
N MET A 46 -6.82 10.01 -6.83
CA MET A 46 -6.12 8.91 -6.17
C MET A 46 -5.72 7.83 -7.18
N TRP A 47 -6.66 7.36 -8.02
CA TRP A 47 -6.33 6.31 -8.96
C TRP A 47 -5.41 6.77 -10.08
N SER A 48 -5.56 7.99 -10.62
CA SER A 48 -4.60 8.52 -11.59
C SER A 48 -3.19 8.56 -11.02
N LEU A 49 -3.01 9.05 -9.79
CA LEU A 49 -1.69 9.06 -9.16
C LEU A 49 -1.11 7.65 -9.01
N LEU A 50 -1.88 6.69 -8.47
CA LEU A 50 -1.40 5.34 -8.21
C LEU A 50 -0.99 4.60 -9.48
N VAL A 51 -1.80 4.71 -10.55
CA VAL A 51 -1.51 4.03 -11.82
C VAL A 51 -0.36 4.70 -12.57
N ASP A 52 -0.16 6.02 -12.41
CA ASP A 52 0.95 6.73 -13.04
C ASP A 52 2.27 6.36 -12.35
N LEU A 53 2.34 6.41 -11.00
CA LEU A 53 3.50 5.96 -10.24
C LEU A 53 3.87 4.49 -10.55
N ALA A 54 2.87 3.61 -10.63
CA ALA A 54 3.10 2.21 -11.00
C ALA A 54 3.62 2.03 -12.42
N SER A 55 3.20 2.90 -13.35
CA SER A 55 3.66 2.83 -14.75
C SER A 55 5.08 3.38 -14.93
N GLU A 56 5.47 4.39 -14.14
CA GLU A 56 6.84 4.90 -14.12
C GLU A 56 7.79 3.89 -13.46
N GLY A 57 7.35 3.22 -12.39
CA GLY A 57 8.08 2.11 -11.77
C GLY A 57 9.39 2.53 -11.11
N LEU A 58 9.47 3.75 -10.60
CA LEU A 58 10.68 4.32 -9.98
C LEU A 58 11.08 3.54 -8.71
N VAL A 59 10.15 3.37 -7.77
CA VAL A 59 10.35 2.48 -6.61
C VAL A 59 10.09 1.05 -7.04
N SER A 60 11.04 0.15 -6.75
CA SER A 60 10.88 -1.27 -7.10
C SER A 60 9.64 -1.88 -6.44
N LYS A 61 8.99 -2.83 -7.13
CA LYS A 61 7.82 -3.54 -6.60
C LYS A 61 8.08 -4.15 -5.22
N ARG A 62 9.28 -4.73 -5.02
CA ARG A 62 9.68 -5.29 -3.72
C ARG A 62 9.67 -4.25 -2.61
N HIS A 63 10.34 -3.11 -2.77
CA HIS A 63 10.39 -2.08 -1.73
C HIS A 63 9.03 -1.43 -1.51
N LEU A 64 8.25 -1.24 -2.57
CA LEU A 64 6.89 -0.74 -2.45
C LEU A 64 6.04 -1.69 -1.60
N GLU A 65 5.97 -2.97 -1.96
CA GLU A 65 5.13 -3.93 -1.23
C GLU A 65 5.62 -4.17 0.21
N LEU A 66 6.94 -4.15 0.46
CA LEU A 66 7.49 -4.16 1.82
C LEU A 66 6.94 -3.00 2.66
N ALA A 67 6.93 -1.79 2.11
CA ALA A 67 6.40 -0.62 2.79
C ALA A 67 4.88 -0.74 3.01
N LEU A 68 4.11 -1.11 1.98
CA LEU A 68 2.66 -1.19 2.07
C LEU A 68 2.18 -2.27 3.06
N VAL A 69 2.81 -3.45 3.06
CA VAL A 69 2.50 -4.52 4.01
C VAL A 69 2.90 -4.11 5.43
N THR A 70 4.10 -3.54 5.63
CA THR A 70 4.55 -3.09 6.96
C THR A 70 3.56 -2.11 7.58
N VAL A 71 3.15 -1.09 6.82
CA VAL A 71 2.20 -0.06 7.30
C VAL A 71 0.83 -0.68 7.60
N SER A 72 0.39 -1.62 6.75
CA SER A 72 -0.90 -2.30 6.91
C SER A 72 -0.93 -3.22 8.14
N LEU A 73 0.18 -3.89 8.47
CA LEU A 73 0.32 -4.67 9.70
C LEU A 73 0.27 -3.75 10.93
N LEU A 74 1.04 -2.66 10.94
CA LEU A 74 1.04 -1.70 12.04
C LEU A 74 -0.33 -1.08 12.31
N ASN A 75 -1.09 -0.81 11.24
CA ASN A 75 -2.43 -0.24 11.32
C ASN A 75 -3.54 -1.30 11.43
N LYS A 76 -3.20 -2.59 11.45
CA LYS A 76 -4.15 -3.71 11.51
C LYS A 76 -5.23 -3.67 10.41
N CYS A 77 -4.85 -3.32 9.18
CA CYS A 77 -5.77 -3.30 8.03
C CYS A 77 -5.78 -4.65 7.31
N ASP A 78 -6.68 -5.56 7.67
CA ASP A 78 -6.83 -6.88 7.01
C ASP A 78 -7.08 -6.76 5.51
N TYR A 79 -7.94 -5.81 5.10
CA TYR A 79 -8.17 -5.53 3.68
C TYR A 79 -6.85 -5.26 2.96
N CYS A 80 -6.00 -4.44 3.54
CA CYS A 80 -4.77 -4.00 2.90
C CYS A 80 -3.70 -5.10 2.91
N VAL A 81 -3.58 -5.85 4.01
CA VAL A 81 -2.69 -7.02 4.08
C VAL A 81 -3.08 -8.07 3.04
N SER A 82 -4.37 -8.41 2.95
CA SER A 82 -4.92 -9.36 1.97
C SER A 82 -4.57 -9.01 0.52
N HIS A 83 -4.53 -7.71 0.17
CA HIS A 83 -4.20 -7.27 -1.18
C HIS A 83 -2.71 -7.17 -1.48
N HIS A 84 -1.89 -6.88 -0.47
CA HIS A 84 -0.47 -6.57 -0.65
C HIS A 84 0.45 -7.74 -0.30
N ALA A 85 0.11 -8.59 0.67
CA ALA A 85 0.95 -9.74 1.04
C ALA A 85 1.17 -10.73 -0.13
N PRO A 86 0.15 -11.09 -0.94
CA PRO A 86 0.38 -11.94 -2.11
C PRO A 86 1.29 -11.30 -3.16
N LYS A 87 1.21 -9.98 -3.33
CA LYS A 87 2.10 -9.24 -4.25
C LYS A 87 3.54 -9.26 -3.74
N LEU A 88 3.73 -9.11 -2.43
CA LEU A 88 5.03 -9.22 -1.79
C LEU A 88 5.61 -10.64 -1.91
N ALA A 89 4.78 -11.68 -1.81
CA ALA A 89 5.19 -13.07 -2.04
C ALA A 89 5.78 -13.30 -3.44
N VAL A 90 5.20 -12.68 -4.46
CA VAL A 90 5.77 -12.69 -5.83
C VAL A 90 7.15 -12.02 -5.88
N GLN A 91 7.45 -11.10 -4.95
CA GLN A 91 8.75 -10.44 -4.84
C GLN A 91 9.76 -11.22 -3.97
N GLY A 92 9.41 -12.41 -3.50
CA GLY A 92 10.31 -13.30 -2.77
C GLY A 92 10.36 -13.08 -1.26
N VAL A 93 9.27 -12.59 -0.64
CA VAL A 93 9.06 -12.72 0.81
C VAL A 93 7.82 -13.55 1.05
N SER A 94 7.98 -14.74 1.63
CA SER A 94 6.90 -15.69 1.91
C SER A 94 5.75 -15.05 2.70
N GLU A 95 4.55 -15.64 2.67
CA GLU A 95 3.43 -15.16 3.49
C GLU A 95 3.75 -15.17 4.99
N GLU A 96 4.46 -16.21 5.46
CA GLU A 96 4.95 -16.31 6.84
C GLU A 96 5.98 -15.22 7.18
N GLY A 97 6.86 -14.90 6.23
CA GLY A 97 7.80 -13.78 6.35
C GLY A 97 7.07 -12.44 6.38
N ALA A 98 6.13 -12.24 5.46
CA ALA A 98 5.30 -11.03 5.38
C ALA A 98 4.58 -10.76 6.71
N ALA A 99 4.01 -11.79 7.35
CA ALA A 99 3.34 -11.68 8.65
C ALA A 99 4.25 -11.20 9.80
N ARG A 100 5.58 -11.38 9.69
CA ARG A 100 6.58 -10.97 10.70
C ARG A 100 7.45 -9.80 10.25
N LEU A 101 7.05 -9.03 9.25
CA LEU A 101 7.86 -7.89 8.77
C LEU A 101 8.20 -6.89 9.87
N VAL A 102 7.30 -6.65 10.83
CA VAL A 102 7.56 -5.71 11.92
C VAL A 102 8.78 -6.13 12.77
N ASP A 103 9.10 -7.43 12.80
CA ASP A 103 10.29 -8.02 13.44
C ASP A 103 11.48 -8.13 12.46
N TYR A 104 11.73 -7.07 11.67
CA TYR A 104 12.62 -7.11 10.50
C TYR A 104 14.11 -7.39 10.77
N LYS A 105 14.63 -7.13 11.99
CA LYS A 105 16.08 -7.08 12.25
C LYS A 105 16.80 -8.39 11.90
N ASP A 106 16.21 -9.50 12.33
CA ASP A 106 16.73 -10.85 12.12
C ASP A 106 15.94 -11.60 11.03
N HIS A 107 15.19 -10.88 10.18
CA HIS A 107 14.35 -11.48 9.17
C HIS A 107 15.21 -12.11 8.05
N PRO A 108 15.16 -13.44 7.85
CA PRO A 108 16.09 -14.14 6.97
C PRO A 108 15.85 -13.88 5.49
N GLU A 109 14.65 -13.41 5.14
CA GLU A 109 14.25 -13.11 3.75
C GLU A 109 14.47 -11.64 3.36
N LEU A 110 15.01 -10.81 4.26
CA LEU A 110 15.26 -9.38 4.00
C LEU A 110 16.76 -9.11 3.94
N ASP A 111 17.19 -8.39 2.91
CA ASP A 111 18.52 -7.78 2.89
C ASP A 111 18.57 -6.46 3.67
N GLU A 112 19.74 -5.82 3.75
CA GLU A 112 19.91 -4.56 4.49
C GLU A 112 19.11 -3.39 3.90
N ARG A 113 18.85 -3.39 2.58
CA ARG A 113 18.04 -2.37 1.92
C ARG A 113 16.56 -2.59 2.22
N ASP A 114 16.10 -3.84 2.19
CA ASP A 114 14.75 -4.23 2.58
C ASP A 114 14.45 -3.85 4.04
N LYS A 115 15.38 -4.19 4.96
CA LYS A 115 15.27 -3.83 6.38
C LYS A 115 15.17 -2.32 6.58
N LEU A 116 15.93 -1.54 5.81
CA LEU A 116 15.85 -0.08 5.85
C LEU A 116 14.48 0.45 5.38
N VAL A 117 13.86 -0.18 4.38
CA VAL A 117 12.51 0.18 3.94
C VAL A 117 11.48 -0.11 5.02
N VAL A 118 11.58 -1.26 5.69
CA VAL A 118 10.69 -1.63 6.80
C VAL A 118 10.88 -0.69 8.00
N GLU A 119 12.13 -0.44 8.40
CA GLU A 119 12.48 0.52 9.46
C GLU A 119 11.91 1.91 9.16
N TYR A 120 12.06 2.39 7.92
CA TYR A 120 11.55 3.68 7.50
C TYR A 120 10.01 3.71 7.51
N SER A 121 9.36 2.64 7.07
CA SER A 121 7.90 2.52 7.09
C SER A 121 7.33 2.56 8.51
N ILE A 122 7.99 1.91 9.47
CA ILE A 122 7.67 2.00 10.90
C ILE A 122 7.86 3.45 11.40
N ALA A 123 8.97 4.09 11.03
CA ALA A 123 9.28 5.45 11.45
C ALA A 123 8.24 6.47 10.96
N VAL A 124 7.87 6.43 9.67
CA VAL A 124 6.83 7.30 9.10
C VAL A 124 5.45 7.03 9.72
N THR A 125 5.14 5.77 10.05
CA THR A 125 3.82 5.41 10.60
C THR A 125 3.66 5.80 12.06
N ASN A 126 4.67 5.56 12.90
CA ASN A 126 4.55 5.68 14.36
C ASN A 126 5.32 6.88 14.96
N ASN A 127 6.35 7.36 14.27
CA ASN A 127 7.35 8.28 14.84
C ASN A 127 7.74 9.41 13.86
N TRP A 128 6.85 9.81 12.94
CA TRP A 128 7.16 10.77 11.87
C TRP A 128 7.71 12.10 12.42
N ASN A 129 7.20 12.54 13.57
CA ASN A 129 7.61 13.79 14.23
C ASN A 129 8.90 13.69 15.06
N LYS A 130 9.50 12.49 15.15
CA LYS A 130 10.71 12.21 15.92
C LYS A 130 11.81 11.55 15.09
N THR A 131 11.54 11.29 13.82
CA THR A 131 12.50 10.66 12.90
C THR A 131 13.68 11.60 12.67
N ARG A 132 14.91 11.09 12.79
CA ARG A 132 16.15 11.89 12.82
C ARG A 132 16.94 11.75 11.52
N ASP A 133 17.89 12.65 11.31
CA ASP A 133 18.75 12.74 10.12
C ASP A 133 19.53 11.44 9.79
N GLU A 134 19.77 10.59 10.78
CA GLU A 134 20.52 9.33 10.61
C GLU A 134 19.85 8.35 9.64
N ILE A 135 18.53 8.16 9.71
CA ILE A 135 17.84 7.27 8.76
C ILE A 135 17.88 7.84 7.34
N PHE A 136 17.84 9.17 7.20
CA PHE A 136 17.93 9.83 5.89
C PHE A 136 19.35 9.73 5.29
N ALA A 137 20.40 9.75 6.12
CA ALA A 137 21.76 9.48 5.65
C ALA A 137 21.87 8.07 5.05
N ARG A 138 21.29 7.06 5.71
CA ARG A 138 21.24 5.68 5.21
C ARG A 138 20.35 5.56 3.96
N LEU A 139 19.17 6.18 3.95
CA LEU A 139 18.28 6.17 2.77
C LEU A 139 18.99 6.76 1.54
N ARG A 140 19.66 7.91 1.68
CA ARG A 140 20.40 8.54 0.57
C ARG A 140 21.58 7.71 0.05
N ALA A 141 22.07 6.75 0.82
CA ALA A 141 23.09 5.81 0.34
C ALA A 141 22.53 4.74 -0.60
N HIS A 142 21.21 4.49 -0.56
CA HIS A 142 20.55 3.40 -1.31
C HIS A 142 19.44 3.86 -2.26
N PHE A 143 18.91 5.07 -2.08
CA PHE A 143 17.77 5.61 -2.79
C PHE A 143 18.05 7.04 -3.23
N SER A 144 17.63 7.37 -4.45
CA SER A 144 17.56 8.74 -4.95
C SER A 144 16.54 9.56 -4.16
N GLU A 145 16.64 10.89 -4.23
CA GLU A 145 15.65 11.77 -3.58
C GLU A 145 14.23 11.54 -4.11
N ALA A 146 14.08 11.25 -5.40
CA ALA A 146 12.79 10.94 -6.00
C ALA A 146 12.20 9.62 -5.46
N GLU A 147 13.02 8.57 -5.32
CA GLU A 147 12.60 7.31 -4.68
C GLU A 147 12.20 7.53 -3.21
N ILE A 148 12.95 8.35 -2.47
CA ILE A 148 12.63 8.66 -1.07
C ILE A 148 11.28 9.39 -1.00
N VAL A 149 11.07 10.42 -1.81
CA VAL A 149 9.80 11.17 -1.87
C VAL A 149 8.63 10.25 -2.19
N GLU A 150 8.76 9.41 -3.23
CA GLU A 150 7.70 8.46 -3.57
C GLU A 150 7.47 7.47 -2.43
N LEU A 151 8.52 6.87 -1.86
CA LEU A 151 8.39 5.91 -0.77
C LEU A 151 7.67 6.53 0.43
N THR A 152 8.07 7.74 0.86
CA THR A 152 7.39 8.48 1.93
C THR A 152 5.91 8.70 1.62
N TRP A 153 5.61 9.14 0.38
CA TRP A 153 4.24 9.42 -0.03
C TRP A 153 3.39 8.16 -0.06
N ARG A 154 3.92 7.04 -0.58
CA ARG A 154 3.23 5.75 -0.62
C ARG A 154 2.97 5.18 0.77
N ILE A 155 3.91 5.34 1.71
CA ILE A 155 3.71 4.98 3.12
C ILE A 155 2.58 5.80 3.75
N ALA A 156 2.64 7.13 3.63
CA ALA A 156 1.63 8.01 4.20
C ALA A 156 0.24 7.75 3.61
N LEU A 157 0.16 7.57 2.29
CA LEU A 157 -1.08 7.28 1.59
C LEU A 157 -1.64 5.89 1.96
N CYS A 158 -0.77 4.88 2.12
CA CYS A 158 -1.18 3.56 2.64
C CYS A 158 -1.84 3.70 4.01
N GLY A 159 -1.24 4.46 4.92
CA GLY A 159 -1.85 4.73 6.23
C GLY A 159 -3.20 5.43 6.13
N ALA A 160 -3.40 6.34 5.16
CA ALA A 160 -4.71 6.94 4.90
C ALA A 160 -5.72 5.90 4.39
N PHE A 161 -5.30 5.03 3.46
CA PHE A 161 -6.14 3.95 2.93
C PHE A 161 -6.48 2.90 3.98
N ASN A 162 -5.55 2.53 4.86
CA ASN A 162 -5.83 1.63 5.97
C ASN A 162 -7.00 2.15 6.81
N ARG A 163 -6.94 3.43 7.22
CA ARG A 163 -8.00 4.08 8.01
C ARG A 163 -9.30 4.21 7.22
N PHE A 164 -9.22 4.56 5.94
CA PHE A 164 -10.38 4.70 5.06
C PHE A 164 -11.11 3.37 4.88
N ASN A 165 -10.37 2.30 4.58
CA ASN A 165 -10.93 0.97 4.33
C ASN A 165 -11.54 0.38 5.61
N ASP A 166 -10.82 0.47 6.72
CA ASP A 166 -11.25 -0.06 8.02
C ASP A 166 -12.52 0.66 8.53
N ILE A 167 -12.50 2.00 8.58
CA ILE A 167 -13.65 2.75 9.09
C ILE A 167 -14.89 2.62 8.19
N LEU A 168 -14.74 2.27 6.91
CA LEU A 168 -15.87 2.02 6.01
C LEU A 168 -16.23 0.52 5.92
N GLN A 169 -15.50 -0.35 6.63
CA GLN A 169 -15.69 -1.79 6.65
C GLN A 169 -15.70 -2.39 5.24
N LEU A 170 -14.71 -2.02 4.44
CA LEU A 170 -14.58 -2.56 3.10
C LEU A 170 -14.25 -4.05 3.17
N GLU A 171 -15.03 -4.83 2.43
CA GLU A 171 -14.81 -6.28 2.32
C GLU A 171 -13.73 -6.54 1.26
N VAL A 172 -12.92 -7.56 1.50
CA VAL A 172 -11.94 -8.03 0.52
C VAL A 172 -12.66 -8.55 -0.73
N GLU A 173 -12.10 -8.25 -1.89
CA GLU A 173 -12.61 -8.60 -3.20
C GLU A 173 -12.76 -10.12 -3.35
N GLN A 174 -13.80 -10.56 -4.06
CA GLN A 174 -13.99 -11.98 -4.31
C GLN A 174 -12.78 -12.57 -5.04
N GLY A 175 -12.21 -13.64 -4.48
CA GLY A 175 -11.04 -14.33 -5.04
C GLY A 175 -9.70 -13.79 -4.55
N VAL A 176 -9.68 -12.71 -3.76
CA VAL A 176 -8.48 -12.29 -3.02
C VAL A 176 -8.41 -13.09 -1.71
N PRO A 177 -7.28 -13.76 -1.39
CA PRO A 177 -7.13 -14.48 -0.14
C PRO A 177 -7.28 -13.55 1.07
N HIS A 178 -8.00 -14.00 2.09
CA HIS A 178 -8.05 -13.29 3.35
C HIS A 178 -6.76 -13.52 4.13
N SER A 179 -6.04 -12.44 4.42
CA SER A 179 -4.90 -12.43 5.31
C SER A 179 -5.19 -11.47 6.46
N GLU A 180 -5.12 -11.98 7.68
CA GLU A 180 -5.32 -11.18 8.89
C GLU A 180 -4.00 -10.49 9.26
N ALA A 181 -4.09 -9.21 9.64
CA ALA A 181 -2.98 -8.56 10.32
C ALA A 181 -2.85 -9.19 11.71
N ALA A 182 -1.68 -9.75 12.03
CA ALA A 182 -1.45 -10.43 13.30
C ALA A 182 -1.82 -9.54 14.53
N GLU A 183 -2.37 -10.16 15.57
CA GLU A 183 -2.88 -9.50 16.80
C GLU A 183 -1.84 -8.66 17.56
#